data_AF-I0YUM5-F1
#
_entry.id   AF-I0YUM5-F1
#
_cell.length_a   1.000
_cell.length_b   1.000
_cell.length_c   1.000
_cell.angle_alpha   90.00
_cell.angle_beta   90.00
_cell.angle_gamma   90.00
#
_symmetry.space_group_name_H-M   'P 1'
#
loop_
_entity.id
_entity.type
_entity.pdbx_description
1 polymer ?
#
loop_
_entity_poly.entity_id
_entity_poly.type
_entity_poly.pdbx_seq_one_letter_code
_entity_poly.pdbx_strand_id
1 'polypeptide(L)' 'LLGPLLVSHESSVPLTSLEDTVVGLYFSAHWCPPCRQFTPKLKEVYAAVRGTGKRFEVVFISSDQNPKQFE' A
#
# COMPACT_ATOMS: atom_id res chain seq x y z
N LEU A 1 -3.95 0.48 14.92
CA LEU A 1 -4.17 1.07 13.57
C LEU A 1 -4.14 -0.01 12.50
N LEU A 2 -3.09 -0.86 12.44
CA LEU A 2 -3.08 -2.08 11.61
C LEU A 2 -3.30 -3.34 12.48
N GLY A 3 -3.95 -4.35 11.92
CA GLY A 3 -4.10 -5.67 12.53
C GLY A 3 -2.84 -6.53 12.41
N PRO A 4 -2.81 -7.73 13.01
CA PRO A 4 -1.64 -8.62 12.98
C PRO A 4 -1.34 -9.19 11.58
N LEU A 5 -2.31 -9.14 10.67
CA LEU A 5 -2.21 -9.61 9.30
C LEU A 5 -2.54 -8.47 8.33
N LEU A 6 -1.77 -8.40 7.26
CA LEU A 6 -1.98 -7.56 6.09
C LEU A 6 -2.45 -8.43 4.93
N VAL A 7 -3.20 -7.86 3.99
CA VAL A 7 -3.62 -8.56 2.78
C VAL A 7 -2.73 -8.13 1.63
N SER A 8 -2.13 -9.09 0.96
CA SER A 8 -1.48 -8.94 -0.35
C SER A 8 -2.38 -9.52 -1.45
N HIS A 9 -1.99 -9.40 -2.71
CA HIS A 9 -2.77 -9.87 -3.86
C HIS A 9 -3.17 -11.36 -3.78
N GLU A 10 -2.35 -12.19 -3.14
CA GLU A 10 -2.53 -13.66 -3.16
C GLU A 10 -2.66 -14.27 -1.76
N SER A 11 -2.30 -13.53 -0.70
CA SER A 11 -2.21 -14.10 0.64
C SER A 11 -2.29 -13.06 1.75
N SER A 12 -2.56 -13.54 2.96
CA SER A 12 -2.34 -12.76 4.18
C SER A 12 -0.87 -12.84 4.59
N VAL A 13 -0.29 -11.70 4.94
CA VAL A 13 1.11 -11.55 5.33
C VAL A 13 1.17 -11.04 6.77
N PRO A 14 1.99 -11.63 7.67
CA PRO A 14 2.15 -11.13 9.02
C PRO A 14 2.70 -9.70 9.05
N LEU A 15 2.19 -8.86 9.95
CA LEU A 15 2.71 -7.50 10.15
C LEU A 15 4.22 -7.49 10.50
N THR A 16 4.69 -8.53 11.18
CA THR A 16 6.11 -8.73 11.53
C THR A 16 7.02 -8.87 10.31
N SER A 17 6.49 -9.17 9.12
CA SER A 17 7.28 -9.16 7.88
C SER A 17 7.81 -7.76 7.50
N LEU A 18 7.22 -6.70 8.08
CA LEU A 18 7.64 -5.32 7.88
C LEU A 18 8.65 -4.83 8.93
N GLU A 19 9.21 -5.72 9.76
CA GLU A 19 10.24 -5.34 10.73
C GLU A 19 11.43 -4.65 10.06
N ASP A 20 11.93 -3.60 10.74
CA ASP A 20 13.05 -2.76 10.31
C ASP A 20 12.88 -2.14 8.88
N THR A 21 11.63 -2.07 8.39
CA THR A 21 11.27 -1.52 7.07
C THR A 21 10.59 -0.16 7.25
N VAL A 22 10.90 0.81 6.39
CA VAL A 22 10.16 2.07 6.39
C VAL A 22 8.79 1.82 5.75
N VAL A 23 7.72 2.07 6.49
CA VAL A 23 6.35 1.81 6.03
C VAL A 23 5.62 3.12 5.77
N GLY A 24 5.22 3.34 4.52
CA GLY A 24 4.28 4.40 4.13
C GLY A 24 2.84 3.91 4.25
N LEU A 25 2.00 4.64 4.99
CA LEU A 25 0.56 4.37 5.02
C LEU A 25 -0.12 5.20 3.93
N TYR A 26 -0.73 4.53 2.96
CA TYR A 26 -1.40 5.20 1.84
C TYR A 26 -2.92 5.10 1.97
N PHE A 27 -3.54 6.18 2.47
CA PHE A 27 -4.98 6.30 2.56
C PHE A 27 -5.55 6.78 1.21
N SER A 28 -6.36 5.96 0.57
CA SER A 28 -6.94 6.29 -0.74
C SER A 28 -8.19 5.44 -0.99
N ALA A 29 -8.90 5.73 -2.08
CA ALA A 29 -10.01 4.93 -2.56
C ALA A 29 -10.05 4.97 -4.09
N HIS A 30 -10.63 3.96 -4.72
CA HIS A 30 -10.75 3.88 -6.17
C HIS A 30 -11.68 4.97 -6.72
N TRP A 31 -12.74 5.29 -5.98
CA TRP A 31 -13.70 6.33 -6.33
C TRP A 31 -13.10 7.75 -6.26
N CYS A 32 -12.00 7.95 -5.52
CA CYS A 32 -11.36 9.26 -5.29
C CYS A 32 -10.62 9.78 -6.55
N PRO A 33 -11.09 10.87 -7.19
CA PRO A 33 -10.47 11.40 -8.42
C PRO A 33 -9.00 11.86 -8.28
N PRO A 34 -8.59 12.63 -7.25
CA PRO A 34 -7.19 13.02 -7.13
C PRO A 34 -6.28 11.82 -6.82
N CYS A 35 -6.79 10.81 -6.12
CA CYS A 35 -6.05 9.60 -5.79
C CYS A 35 -5.65 8.82 -7.05
N ARG A 36 -6.55 8.72 -8.05
CA ARG A 36 -6.24 8.07 -9.35
C ARG A 36 -5.08 8.73 -10.10
N GLN A 37 -4.85 10.03 -9.90
CA GLN A 37 -3.70 10.73 -10.48
C GLN A 37 -2.41 10.56 -9.66
N PHE A 38 -2.55 10.38 -8.34
CA PHE A 38 -1.41 10.24 -7.44
C PHE A 38 -0.84 8.82 -7.42
N THR A 39 -1.68 7.79 -7.44
CA THR A 39 -1.25 6.38 -7.36
C THR A 39 -0.17 6.02 -8.41
N PRO A 40 -0.25 6.44 -9.69
CA PRO A 40 0.83 6.19 -10.66
C PRO A 40 2.17 6.81 -10.25
N LYS A 41 2.16 8.04 -9.74
CA LYS A 41 3.38 8.73 -9.26
C LYS A 41 3.96 8.04 -8.03
N LEU A 42 3.09 7.60 -7.10
CA LEU A 42 3.53 6.84 -5.94
C LEU A 42 4.19 5.52 -6.35
N LYS A 43 3.66 4.82 -7.36
CA LYS A 43 4.24 3.60 -7.91
C LYS A 43 5.65 3.84 -8.47
N GLU A 44 5.86 4.94 -9.21
CA GLU A 44 7.17 5.32 -9.73
C GLU A 44 8.19 5.57 -8.60
N VAL A 45 7.80 6.34 -7.59
CA VAL A 45 8.65 6.63 -6.42
C VAL A 45 8.97 5.35 -5.63
N TYR A 46 7.97 4.50 -5.40
CA TYR A 46 8.15 3.21 -4.74
C TYR A 46 9.20 2.35 -5.46
N ALA A 47 9.07 2.20 -6.78
CA ALA A 47 10.01 1.45 -7.59
C ALA A 47 11.43 2.04 -7.54
N ALA A 48 11.55 3.36 -7.63
CA ALA A 48 12.84 4.05 -7.54
C ALA A 48 13.52 3.83 -6.17
N VAL A 49 12.78 3.95 -5.06
CA VAL A 49 13.32 3.74 -3.71
C VAL A 49 13.73 2.29 -3.50
N ARG A 50 12.88 1.32 -3.87
CA ARG A 50 13.21 -0.12 -3.79
C ARG A 50 14.42 -0.47 -4.64
N GLY A 51 14.57 0.16 -5.80
CA GLY A 51 15.74 0.00 -6.69
C GLY A 51 17.07 0.39 -6.05
N THR A 52 17.07 1.20 -4.98
CA THR A 52 18.28 1.54 -4.21
C THR A 52 18.67 0.49 -3.16
N GLY A 53 17.92 -0.61 -3.05
CA GLY A 53 18.12 -1.64 -2.01
C GLY A 53 17.57 -1.25 -0.64
N LYS A 54 16.93 -0.07 -0.51
CA LYS A 54 16.26 0.35 0.73
C LYS A 54 15.00 -0.48 0.95
N ARG A 55 14.79 -0.86 2.22
CA ARG A 55 13.55 -1.50 2.64
C ARG A 55 12.48 -0.46 2.87
N PHE A 56 11.61 -0.32 1.89
CA PHE A 56 10.49 0.59 1.89
C PHE A 56 9.26 -0.15 1.42
N GLU A 57 8.17 -0.12 2.19
CA GLU A 57 6.88 -0.70 1.81
C GLU A 57 5.75 0.29 1.95
N VAL A 58 4.70 0.09 1.15
CA VAL A 58 3.49 0.90 1.22
C VAL A 58 2.32 0.00 1.59
N VAL A 59 1.65 0.31 2.69
CA VAL A 59 0.41 -0.34 3.10
C VAL A 59 -0.75 0.52 2.62
N PHE A 60 -1.54 -0.02 1.69
CA PHE A 60 -2.75 0.63 1.22
C PHE A 60 -3.87 0.49 2.26
N ILE A 61 -4.43 1.62 2.66
CA ILE A 61 -5.57 1.70 3.57
C ILE A 61 -6.75 2.22 2.75
N SER A 62 -7.54 1.28 2.24
CA SER A 62 -8.68 1.58 1.39
C SER A 62 -9.79 2.28 2.18
N SER A 63 -10.36 3.34 1.59
CA SER A 63 -11.63 3.95 1.98
C SER A 63 -12.75 3.60 0.98
N ASP A 64 -12.57 2.54 0.20
CA ASP A 64 -13.61 1.98 -0.65
C ASP A 64 -14.73 1.39 0.22
N GLN A 65 -15.96 1.53 -0.26
CA GLN A 65 -17.15 1.25 0.56
C GLN A 65 -17.60 -0.20 0.44
N ASN A 66 -17.06 -0.94 -0.54
CA ASN A 66 -17.36 -2.35 -0.75
C ASN A 66 -16.20 -3.05 -1.47
N PRO A 67 -16.13 -4.40 -1.39
CA PRO A 67 -15.04 -5.17 -2.00
C PRO A 67 -14.87 -4.96 -3.52
N LYS A 68 -15.97 -4.73 -4.25
CA LYS A 68 -15.91 -4.53 -5.72
C LYS A 68 -15.22 -3.23 -6.13
N GLN A 69 -15.09 -2.27 -5.21
CA GLN A 69 -14.34 -1.04 -5.42
C GLN A 69 -12.86 -1.19 -5.05
N PHE A 70 -12.52 -2.24 -4.28
CA PHE A 70 -11.17 -2.55 -3.86
C PHE A 70 -10.41 -3.43 -4.86
N GLU A 71 -11.13 -4.34 -5.53
CA GLU A 71 -10.64 -5.18 -6.65
C GLU A 71 -10.40 -4.36 -7.93
#